data_AF-A0A8C5S4A5-F1
#
_entry.id   AF-A0A8C5S4A5-F1
#
_cell.length_a   1.000
_cell.length_b   1.000
_cell.length_c   1.000
_cell.angle_alpha   90.00
_cell.angle_beta   90.00
_cell.angle_gamma   90.00
#
_symmetry.space_group_name_H-M   'P 1'
#
loop_
_entity.id
_entity.type
_entity.pdbx_description
1 polymer ?
#
loop_
_entity_poly.entity_id
_entity_poly.type
_entity_poly.pdbx_seq_one_letter_code
_entity_poly.pdbx_strand_id
1 'polypeptide(L)'
;FIPLSFCKFCLILSRFSLRISLSNLEYLEKYYTPKGRHPVGEMISDGNSTTGKIQQMQAFFGLQVTGKLDYSTMDIIKRPRCGVPDVANYRLFPGEPKWKKRTLTYR
;
A
#
# COMPACT_ATOMS: atom_id res chain seq x y z
N PHE A 1 16.41 26.71 -32.77
CA PHE A 1 15.05 26.16 -32.94
C PHE A 1 15.04 24.73 -32.42
N ILE A 2 14.68 24.52 -31.15
CA ILE A 2 14.50 23.17 -30.60
C ILE A 2 13.14 22.68 -31.12
N PRO A 3 13.08 21.60 -31.91
CA PRO A 3 11.85 21.20 -32.57
C PRO A 3 10.79 20.84 -31.52
N LEU A 4 9.56 21.32 -31.72
CA LEU A 4 8.38 21.09 -30.86
C LEU A 4 8.11 19.60 -30.57
N SER A 5 8.69 18.69 -31.36
CA SER A 5 8.70 17.23 -31.14
C SER A 5 9.44 16.82 -29.86
N PHE A 6 10.59 17.46 -29.53
CA PHE A 6 11.32 17.19 -28.29
C PHE A 6 10.53 17.66 -27.05
N CYS A 7 9.71 18.71 -27.19
CA CYS A 7 8.87 19.20 -26.10
C CYS A 7 7.71 18.22 -25.80
N LYS A 8 7.10 17.61 -26.83
CA LYS A 8 6.10 16.55 -26.66
C LYS A 8 6.68 15.28 -26.03
N PHE A 9 7.90 14.89 -26.39
CA PHE A 9 8.57 13.72 -25.80
C PHE A 9 8.91 13.95 -24.32
N CYS A 10 9.37 15.16 -23.97
CA CYS A 10 9.58 15.58 -22.58
C CYS A 10 8.28 15.55 -21.76
N LEU A 11 7.15 16.01 -22.33
CA LEU A 11 5.85 15.96 -21.67
C LEU A 11 5.30 14.53 -21.49
N ILE A 12 5.59 13.61 -22.40
CA ILE A 12 5.18 12.20 -22.28
C ILE A 12 6.02 11.49 -21.20
N LEU A 13 7.34 11.69 -21.20
CA LEU A 13 8.22 11.12 -20.16
C LEU A 13 7.97 11.75 -18.78
N SER A 14 7.65 13.04 -18.70
CA SER A 14 7.27 13.68 -17.45
C SER A 14 5.92 13.19 -16.93
N ARG A 15 4.93 12.96 -17.82
CA ARG A 15 3.65 12.32 -17.44
C ARG A 15 3.80 10.85 -17.06
N PHE A 16 4.72 10.11 -17.68
CA PHE A 16 5.01 8.71 -17.33
C PHE A 16 5.70 8.64 -15.95
N SER A 17 6.68 9.50 -15.70
CA SER A 17 7.35 9.65 -14.40
C SER A 17 6.39 10.11 -13.29
N LEU A 18 5.52 11.10 -13.57
CA LEU A 18 4.47 11.53 -12.62
C LEU A 18 3.46 10.42 -12.33
N ARG A 19 3.02 9.65 -13.35
CA ARG A 19 2.07 8.53 -13.15
C ARG A 19 2.67 7.41 -12.28
N ILE A 20 3.94 7.07 -12.47
CA ILE A 20 4.63 6.08 -11.63
C ILE A 20 4.74 6.59 -10.19
N SER A 21 5.09 7.87 -9.99
CA SER A 21 5.19 8.45 -8.65
C SER A 21 3.83 8.48 -7.92
N LEU A 22 2.73 8.72 -8.65
CA LEU A 22 1.36 8.75 -8.12
C LEU A 22 0.84 7.36 -7.67
N SER A 23 1.13 6.29 -8.42
CA SER A 23 0.63 4.94 -8.08
C SER A 23 1.28 4.35 -6.82
N ASN A 24 2.54 4.71 -6.56
CA ASN A 24 3.31 4.13 -5.46
C ASN A 24 2.85 4.64 -4.09
N LEU A 25 2.49 5.93 -4.01
CA LEU A 25 1.91 6.50 -2.80
C LEU A 25 0.48 6.01 -2.56
N GLU A 26 -0.30 5.81 -3.63
CA GLU A 26 -1.66 5.24 -3.53
C GLU A 26 -1.64 3.82 -2.94
N TYR A 27 -0.67 3.00 -3.32
CA TYR A 27 -0.52 1.64 -2.79
C TYR A 27 -0.26 1.64 -1.28
N LEU A 28 0.69 2.46 -0.81
CA LEU A 28 0.99 2.56 0.61
C LEU A 28 -0.22 3.09 1.40
N GLU A 29 -0.95 4.06 0.84
CA GLU A 29 -2.18 4.59 1.44
C GLU A 29 -3.31 3.56 1.52
N LYS A 30 -3.42 2.68 0.53
CA LYS A 30 -4.48 1.67 0.48
C LYS A 30 -4.25 0.51 1.46
N TYR A 31 -2.99 0.07 1.60
CA TYR A 31 -2.67 -1.17 2.31
C TYR A 31 -1.97 -0.95 3.66
N TYR A 32 -1.23 0.15 3.82
CA TYR A 32 -0.39 0.43 4.98
C TYR A 32 -0.84 1.64 5.80
N THR A 33 -1.88 2.36 5.38
CA THR A 33 -2.55 3.35 6.24
C THR A 33 -3.74 2.70 6.95
N PRO A 34 -3.73 2.60 8.29
CA PRO A 34 -4.88 2.12 9.04
C PRO A 34 -6.04 3.11 8.88
N LYS A 35 -7.09 2.73 8.14
CA LYS A 35 -8.33 3.50 8.06
C LYS A 35 -9.21 3.19 9.27
N GLY A 36 -8.96 3.89 10.38
CA GLY A 36 -9.81 3.83 11.55
C GLY A 36 -11.07 4.68 11.39
N ARG A 37 -12.25 4.05 11.36
CA ARG A 37 -13.37 4.61 12.14
C ARG A 37 -13.08 4.18 13.57
N HIS A 38 -12.62 5.12 14.40
CA HIS A 38 -12.28 4.91 15.81
C HIS A 38 -13.34 4.07 16.55
N PRO A 39 -12.95 3.08 17.35
CA PRO A 39 -13.42 2.98 18.71
C PRO A 39 -12.49 3.78 19.63
N VAL A 40 -13.11 4.41 20.63
CA VAL A 40 -12.50 5.17 21.71
C VAL A 40 -11.34 4.40 22.35
N GLY A 41 -10.16 5.02 22.45
CA GLY A 41 -9.15 4.65 23.46
C GLY A 41 -7.78 4.14 23.00
N GLU A 42 -7.41 4.20 21.72
CA GLU A 42 -6.08 3.71 21.30
C GLU A 42 -5.25 4.83 20.64
N MET A 43 -4.19 5.25 21.35
CA MET A 43 -3.14 6.10 20.82
C MET A 43 -2.29 5.26 19.87
N ILE A 44 -2.46 5.42 18.55
CA ILE A 44 -1.49 4.91 17.59
C ILE A 44 -0.43 6.00 17.42
N SER A 45 0.65 5.85 18.17
CA SER A 45 1.85 6.68 18.08
C SER A 45 2.52 6.54 16.71
N ASP A 46 2.67 7.68 16.04
CA ASP A 46 3.90 8.11 15.39
C ASP A 46 4.67 7.07 14.56
N GLY A 47 4.08 6.66 13.44
CA GLY A 47 4.76 5.95 12.34
C GLY A 47 4.53 6.61 10.97
N ASN A 48 4.10 7.88 10.95
CA ASN A 48 3.52 8.55 9.79
C ASN A 48 4.54 8.97 8.70
N SER A 49 5.77 8.45 8.75
CA SER A 49 6.75 8.69 7.68
C SER A 49 6.56 7.66 6.57
N THR A 50 6.44 8.12 5.33
CA THR A 50 6.38 7.28 4.13
C THR A 50 7.49 6.23 4.11
N THR A 51 8.68 6.57 4.61
CA THR A 51 9.82 5.67 4.76
C THR A 51 9.50 4.49 5.67
N GLY A 52 8.83 4.72 6.81
CA GLY A 52 8.44 3.65 7.74
C GLY A 52 7.45 2.68 7.13
N LYS A 53 6.46 3.18 6.37
CA LYS A 53 5.52 2.34 5.62
C LYS A 53 6.23 1.48 4.57
N ILE A 54 7.22 2.05 3.88
CA ILE A 54 8.05 1.31 2.91
C ILE A 54 8.85 0.21 3.61
N GLN A 55 9.44 0.49 4.77
CA GLN A 55 10.20 -0.52 5.53
C GLN A 55 9.31 -1.67 6.01
N GLN A 56 8.11 -1.37 6.52
CA GLN A 56 7.14 -2.40 6.93
C GLN A 56 6.70 -3.27 5.75
N MET A 57 6.43 -2.65 4.61
CA MET A 57 6.10 -3.37 3.38
C MET A 57 7.26 -4.27 2.94
N GLN A 58 8.49 -3.74 2.91
CA GLN A 58 9.67 -4.52 2.56
C GLN A 58 9.85 -5.72 3.49
N ALA A 59 9.67 -5.54 4.79
CA ALA A 59 9.73 -6.62 5.77
C ALA A 59 8.65 -7.69 5.54
N PHE A 60 7.40 -7.28 5.24
CA PHE A 60 6.29 -8.19 4.99
C PHE A 60 6.53 -9.11 3.78
N PHE A 61 7.14 -8.57 2.72
CA PHE A 61 7.47 -9.32 1.51
C PHE A 61 8.83 -10.03 1.58
N GLY A 62 9.57 -9.90 2.69
CA GLY A 62 10.91 -10.48 2.83
C GLY A 62 11.97 -9.84 1.93
N LEU A 63 11.77 -8.59 1.52
CA LEU A 63 12.75 -7.80 0.77
C LEU A 63 13.79 -7.18 1.72
N GLN A 64 14.90 -6.71 1.15
CA GLN A 64 15.87 -5.93 1.92
C GLN A 64 15.25 -4.60 2.38
N VAL A 65 15.23 -4.39 3.70
CA VAL A 65 14.66 -3.20 4.34
C VAL A 65 15.61 -2.02 4.16
N THR A 66 15.39 -1.27 3.09
CA THR A 66 16.16 -0.05 2.75
C THR A 66 15.39 1.22 3.07
N GLY A 67 14.06 1.13 3.18
CA GLY A 67 13.17 2.30 3.35
C GLY A 67 13.07 3.18 2.11
N LYS A 68 13.59 2.72 0.97
CA LYS A 68 13.48 3.38 -0.33
C LYS A 68 12.71 2.52 -1.31
N LEU A 69 12.13 3.18 -2.30
CA LEU A 69 11.44 2.49 -3.38
C LEU A 69 12.47 1.90 -4.36
N ASP A 70 12.83 0.65 -4.14
CA ASP A 70 13.70 -0.12 -5.04
C ASP A 70 12.92 -0.72 -6.22
N TYR A 71 13.62 -1.13 -7.28
CA TYR A 71 13.01 -1.80 -8.43
C TYR A 71 12.27 -3.08 -8.03
N SER A 72 12.83 -3.85 -7.09
CA SER A 72 12.19 -5.05 -6.52
C SER A 72 10.86 -4.71 -5.84
N THR A 73 10.85 -3.65 -5.04
CA THR A 73 9.66 -3.09 -4.39
C THR A 73 8.60 -2.64 -5.43
N MET A 74 9.02 -1.96 -6.49
CA MET A 74 8.12 -1.50 -7.55
C MET A 74 7.44 -2.63 -8.31
N ASP A 75 8.14 -3.76 -8.50
CA ASP A 75 7.55 -4.93 -9.14
C ASP A 75 6.39 -5.50 -8.30
N ILE A 76 6.56 -5.56 -6.97
CA ILE A 76 5.51 -6.03 -6.06
C ILE A 76 4.30 -5.09 -6.05
N ILE A 77 4.53 -3.77 -6.06
CA ILE A 77 3.45 -2.77 -6.05
C ILE A 77 2.55 -2.90 -7.29
N LYS A 78 3.12 -3.28 -8.44
CA LYS A 78 2.40 -3.43 -9.71
C LYS A 78 1.58 -4.72 -9.80
N ARG A 79 1.89 -5.72 -8.98
CA ARG A 79 1.18 -7.01 -9.03
C ARG A 79 -0.25 -6.84 -8.49
N PRO A 80 -1.27 -7.43 -9.14
CA PRO A 80 -2.64 -7.38 -8.64
C PRO A 80 -2.73 -8.12 -7.29
N ARG A 81 -3.47 -7.55 -6.33
CA ARG A 81 -3.64 -8.09 -4.97
C ARG A 81 -5.10 -8.03 -4.52
N CYS A 82 -5.42 -8.70 -3.41
CA CYS A 82 -6.72 -8.56 -2.74
C CYS A 82 -6.91 -7.13 -2.20
N GLY A 83 -8.16 -6.74 -1.89
CA GLY A 83 -8.48 -5.40 -1.37
C GLY A 83 -8.28 -5.22 0.13
N VAL A 84 -7.68 -6.21 0.80
CA VAL A 84 -7.59 -6.29 2.25
C VAL A 84 -6.28 -5.62 2.71
N PRO A 85 -6.31 -4.65 3.63
CA PRO A 85 -5.12 -3.94 4.12
C PRO A 85 -4.20 -4.84 4.96
N ASP A 86 -2.88 -4.73 4.75
CA ASP A 86 -1.89 -5.64 5.33
C ASP A 86 -1.68 -5.42 6.85
N VAL A 87 -1.93 -4.21 7.35
CA VAL A 87 -1.71 -3.78 8.75
C VAL A 87 -2.99 -3.42 9.50
N ALA A 88 -4.12 -4.05 9.18
CA ALA A 88 -5.39 -3.76 9.85
C ALA A 88 -5.70 -4.69 11.02
N ASN A 89 -6.41 -4.13 12.00
CA ASN A 89 -7.08 -4.91 13.03
C ASN A 89 -8.37 -5.52 12.43
N TYR A 90 -8.34 -6.81 12.10
CA TYR A 90 -9.45 -7.55 11.49
C TYR A 90 -10.64 -7.81 12.42
N ARG A 91 -10.64 -7.26 13.63
CA ARG A 91 -11.70 -7.44 14.62
C ARG A 91 -12.93 -6.58 14.26
N LEU A 92 -13.74 -7.06 13.32
CA LEU A 92 -15.10 -6.55 13.12
C LEU A 92 -16.03 -6.93 14.28
N PHE A 93 -15.73 -8.06 14.93
CA PHE A 93 -16.45 -8.57 16.08
C PHE A 93 -15.47 -8.73 17.26
N PRO A 94 -15.90 -8.48 18.50
CA PRO A 94 -15.07 -8.72 19.67
C PRO A 94 -14.77 -10.23 19.82
N GLY A 95 -13.56 -10.55 20.27
CA GLY A 95 -13.10 -11.93 20.49
C GLY A 95 -12.50 -12.60 19.25
N GLU A 96 -12.60 -13.93 19.19
CA GLU A 96 -12.08 -14.76 18.10
C GLU A 96 -13.25 -15.33 17.26
N PRO A 97 -13.62 -14.67 16.14
CA PRO A 97 -14.70 -15.16 15.29
C PRO A 97 -14.29 -16.49 14.65
N LYS A 98 -14.81 -17.59 15.18
CA LYS A 98 -14.59 -18.95 14.68
C LYS A 98 -15.91 -19.61 14.37
N TRP A 99 -15.99 -20.29 13.22
CA TRP A 99 -17.14 -21.11 12.88
C TRP A 99 -17.29 -22.24 13.91
N LYS A 100 -18.42 -22.22 14.65
CA LYS A 100 -18.73 -23.25 15.65
C LYS A 100 -19.15 -24.58 15.01
N LYS A 101 -19.69 -24.53 13.79
CA LYS A 101 -20.16 -25.68 13.02
C LYS A 101 -19.23 -25.93 11.84
N ARG A 102 -19.10 -27.19 11.43
CA ARG A 102 -18.25 -27.60 10.29
C ARG A 102 -18.99 -27.50 8.95
N THR A 103 -20.30 -27.65 8.96
CA THR A 103 -21.14 -27.49 7.75
C THR A 103 -21.47 -26.02 7.55
N LEU A 104 -20.83 -25.40 6.56
CA LEU A 104 -21.03 -23.99 6.19
C LEU A 104 -21.94 -23.92 4.96
N THR A 105 -22.87 -22.96 4.96
CA THR A 105 -23.76 -22.68 3.81
C THR A 105 -23.57 -21.24 3.37
N TYR A 106 -23.45 -21.02 2.06
CA TYR A 106 -23.37 -19.69 1.45
C TYR A 106 -24.57 -19.46 0.51
N ARG A 107 -24.82 -18.21 0.13
CA ARG A 107 -25.85 -17.81 -0.83
C ARG A 107 -25.21 -16.98 -1.93
#